data_AF-A0A5J9WCL9-F1
#
_entry.id   AF-A0A5J9WCL9-F1
#
_cell.length_a   1.000
_cell.length_b   1.000
_cell.length_c   1.000
_cell.angle_alpha   90.00
_cell.angle_beta   90.00
_cell.angle_gamma   90.00
#
_symmetry.space_group_name_H-M   'P 1'
#
loop_
_entity.id
_entity.type
_entity.pdbx_description
1 polymer ?
#
loop_
_entity_poly.entity_id
_entity_poly.type
_entity_poly.pdbx_seq_one_letter_code
_entity_poly.pdbx_strand_id
1 'polypeptide(L)' 'MCYQVKCGTCGKSTWAGCGRHVASVHAQVPEGQHCACRDWPGVVPAVEKEKKAGEDSATTAAAEASSGASTEASSVAK' A
#
# COMPACT_ATOMS: atom_id res chain seq x y z
N MET A 1 0.75 14.65 10.96
CA MET A 1 1.84 13.75 10.52
C MET A 1 1.97 12.66 11.57
N CYS A 2 1.96 11.37 11.19
CA CYS A 2 2.21 10.28 12.13
C CYS A 2 3.66 9.82 12.01
N TYR A 3 4.29 9.46 13.13
CA TYR A 3 5.67 9.01 13.17
C TYR A 3 5.87 7.87 14.17
N GLN A 4 6.92 7.09 13.97
CA GLN A 4 7.29 5.98 14.84
C GLN A 4 7.94 6.49 16.14
N VAL A 5 7.53 5.96 17.28
CA VAL A 5 8.10 6.25 18.61
C VAL A 5 8.18 4.98 19.43
N LYS A 6 8.97 4.95 20.52
CA LYS A 6 9.00 3.79 21.42
C LYS A 6 7.93 3.88 22.50
N CYS A 7 7.29 2.76 22.78
CA CYS A 7 6.37 2.63 23.89
C CYS A 7 7.15 2.55 25.21
N GLY A 8 6.83 3.44 26.17
CA GLY A 8 7.44 3.40 27.51
C GLY A 8 7.02 2.20 28.35
N THR A 9 5.90 1.55 28.02
CA THR A 9 5.37 0.41 28.79
C THR A 9 6.01 -0.92 28.38
N CYS A 10 6.19 -1.14 27.07
CA CYS A 10 6.64 -2.43 26.55
C CYS A 10 7.95 -2.36 25.73
N GLY A 11 8.51 -1.17 25.51
CA GLY A 11 9.75 -0.97 24.75
C GLY A 11 9.64 -1.17 23.23
N LYS A 12 8.50 -1.65 22.73
CA LYS A 12 8.22 -1.88 21.31
C LYS A 12 7.91 -0.59 20.54
N SER A 13 7.97 -0.66 19.22
CA SER A 13 7.68 0.46 18.33
C SER A 13 6.17 0.72 18.26
N THR A 14 5.77 1.95 18.56
CA THR A 14 4.40 2.46 18.44
C THR A 14 4.38 3.68 17.53
N TRP A 15 3.21 4.26 17.32
CA TRP A 15 3.00 5.43 16.47
C TRP A 15 2.48 6.60 17.31
N ALA A 16 2.81 7.84 16.96
CA ALA A 16 2.21 9.05 17.51
C ALA A 16 1.67 9.94 16.38
N GLY A 17 0.51 10.57 16.57
CA GLY A 17 -0.12 11.43 15.57
C GLY A 17 -1.65 11.35 15.55
N CYS A 18 -2.24 11.57 14.38
CA CYS A 18 -3.70 11.68 14.19
C CYS A 18 -4.42 10.39 13.76
N GLY A 19 -3.75 9.24 13.71
CA GLY A 19 -4.40 7.96 13.37
C GLY A 19 -4.52 7.67 11.87
N ARG A 20 -4.58 8.72 11.01
CA ARG A 20 -4.81 8.54 9.57
C ARG A 20 -3.66 7.87 8.81
N HIS A 21 -2.41 8.09 9.25
CA HIS A 21 -1.21 7.57 8.58
C HIS A 21 -0.61 6.36 9.31
N VAL A 22 -1.38 5.71 10.17
CA VAL A 22 -0.93 4.64 11.03
C VAL A 22 -0.59 3.38 10.26
N ALA A 23 -1.32 3.08 9.18
CA ALA A 23 -1.00 1.97 8.28
C ALA A 23 0.41 2.11 7.66
N SER A 24 0.79 3.32 7.22
CA SER A 24 2.13 3.56 6.67
C SER A 24 3.24 3.42 7.73
N VAL A 25 2.98 3.88 8.96
CA VAL A 25 3.93 3.70 10.08
C VAL A 25 4.03 2.24 10.49
N HIS A 26 2.91 1.52 10.47
CA HIS A 26 2.86 0.09 10.79
C HIS A 26 3.67 -0.73 9.78
N ALA A 27 3.56 -0.42 8.50
CA ALA A 27 4.33 -1.07 7.44
C ALA A 27 5.84 -0.83 7.54
N GLN A 28 6.27 0.27 8.18
CA GLN A 28 7.69 0.55 8.45
C GLN A 28 8.23 -0.20 9.67
N VAL A 29 7.36 -0.71 10.54
CA VAL A 29 7.73 -1.49 11.71
C VAL A 29 7.65 -2.98 11.32
N PRO A 30 8.71 -3.78 11.55
CA PRO A 30 8.66 -5.21 11.25
C PRO A 30 7.63 -5.94 12.12
N GLU A 31 7.01 -6.99 11.56
CA GLU A 31 6.06 -7.83 12.29
C GLU A 31 6.72 -8.44 13.55
N GLY A 32 6.05 -8.25 14.70
CA GLY A 32 6.57 -8.63 16.03
C GLY A 32 7.19 -7.46 16.83
N GLN A 33 7.53 -6.34 16.19
CA GLN A 33 8.01 -5.13 16.88
C GLN A 33 6.91 -4.08 17.11
N HIS A 34 5.67 -4.36 16.68
CA HIS A 34 4.52 -3.50 16.93
C HIS A 34 4.08 -3.54 18.39
N CYS A 35 3.90 -2.37 18.97
CA CYS A 35 3.33 -2.24 20.29
C CYS A 35 1.85 -2.65 20.30
N ALA A 36 1.49 -3.64 21.13
CA ALA A 36 0.11 -4.06 21.36
C ALA A 36 -0.59 -3.30 22.51
N CYS A 37 0.10 -2.39 23.19
CA CYS A 37 -0.49 -1.60 24.29
C CYS A 37 -1.44 -0.50 23.79
N ARG A 38 -1.45 -0.22 22.48
CA ARG A 38 -2.29 0.81 21.87
C ARG A 38 -2.89 0.26 20.59
N ASP A 39 -4.13 0.66 20.32
CA ASP A 39 -4.83 0.32 19.10
C ASP A 39 -4.15 0.91 17.86
N TRP A 40 -4.18 0.16 16.77
CA TRP A 40 -3.64 0.57 15.47
C TRP A 40 -4.81 0.79 14.49
N PRO A 41 -5.40 1.99 14.45
CA PRO A 41 -6.52 2.26 13.57
C PRO A 41 -6.09 2.13 12.10
N GLY A 42 -6.87 1.36 11.32
CA GLY A 42 -6.61 1.15 9.90
C GLY A 42 -5.59 0.05 9.58
N VAL A 43 -5.07 -0.67 10.59
CA VAL A 43 -4.41 -1.97 10.35
C VAL A 43 -5.32 -3.03 10.92
N VAL A 44 -6.00 -3.75 10.03
CA VAL A 44 -6.76 -4.93 10.44
C VAL A 44 -5.74 -6.02 10.79
N PRO A 45 -5.60 -6.44 12.07
CA PRO A 45 -4.73 -7.55 12.40
C PRO A 45 -5.24 -8.76 11.63
N ALA A 46 -4.40 -9.30 10.76
CA ALA A 46 -4.74 -10.41 9.90
C ALA A 46 -4.79 -11.71 10.70
N VAL A 47 -5.75 -11.85 11.61
CA VAL A 47 -6.02 -13.11 12.31
C VAL A 47 -6.60 -14.20 11.38
N GLU A 48 -6.65 -13.97 10.07
CA GLU A 48 -7.10 -14.98 9.08
C GLU A 48 -6.22 -15.13 7.82
N LYS A 49 -5.07 -14.44 7.69
CA LYS A 49 -4.19 -14.64 6.51
C LYS A 49 -3.14 -15.73 6.71
N GLU A 50 -3.59 -16.92 7.07
CA GLU A 50 -2.87 -18.16 6.74
C GLU A 50 -3.57 -18.89 5.58
N LYS A 51 -4.08 -18.12 4.61
CA LYS A 51 -4.36 -18.57 3.22
C LYS A 51 -4.68 -17.35 2.34
N LYS A 52 -4.00 -17.28 1.18
CA LYS A 52 -4.12 -16.29 0.10
C LYS A 52 -3.57 -14.87 0.34
N ALA A 53 -2.36 -14.64 -0.16
CA ALA A 53 -2.01 -13.61 -1.15
C ALA A 53 -0.48 -13.68 -1.41
N GLY A 54 0.00 -14.75 -2.04
CA GLY A 54 0.60 -14.58 -3.38
C GLY A 54 -0.26 -13.79 -4.37
N GLU A 55 0.40 -12.98 -5.20
CA GLU A 55 -0.13 -12.07 -6.24
C GLU A 55 -0.97 -10.92 -5.66
N ASP A 56 -0.48 -9.69 -5.55
CA ASP A 56 -0.12 -8.84 -6.69
C ASP A 56 1.02 -7.89 -6.29
N SER A 57 2.25 -8.28 -6.61
CA SER A 57 3.37 -7.34 -6.77
C SER A 57 4.34 -7.95 -7.77
N ALA A 58 3.80 -8.30 -8.93
CA ALA A 58 4.58 -8.58 -10.12
C ALA A 58 4.07 -7.64 -11.22
N THR A 59 4.79 -6.53 -11.37
CA THR A 59 5.09 -5.85 -12.63
C THR A 59 4.05 -5.95 -13.76
N THR A 60 3.47 -4.81 -14.12
CA THR A 60 3.32 -4.49 -15.54
C THR A 60 3.70 -3.03 -15.75
N ALA A 61 4.98 -2.83 -16.08
CA ALA A 61 5.34 -1.79 -17.03
C ALA A 61 4.98 -2.32 -18.43
N ALA A 62 3.93 -1.75 -19.05
CA ALA A 62 3.80 -1.65 -20.50
C ALA A 62 2.61 -0.75 -20.87
N ALA A 63 2.94 0.33 -21.57
CA ALA A 63 2.18 0.92 -22.67
C ALA A 63 0.73 1.37 -22.45
N GLU A 64 0.55 2.69 -22.35
CA GLU A 64 -0.62 3.35 -22.95
C GLU A 64 -0.09 4.42 -23.91
N ALA A 65 0.08 3.97 -25.16
CA ALA A 65 0.07 4.84 -26.32
C ALA A 65 -1.39 5.22 -26.60
N SER A 66 -1.72 6.51 -26.65
CA SER A 66 -2.89 7.04 -27.36
C SER A 66 -2.85 8.56 -27.51
N SER A 67 -2.36 8.98 -28.67
CA SER A 67 -2.77 10.18 -29.41
C SER A 67 -2.28 9.89 -30.83
N GLY A 68 -3.05 9.72 -31.88
CA GLY A 68 -4.45 9.98 -32.18
C GLY A 68 -4.50 10.22 -33.69
N ALA A 69 -5.45 9.58 -34.38
CA ALA A 69 -5.99 9.93 -35.70
C ALA A 69 -5.03 10.12 -36.91
N SER A 70 -5.13 9.23 -37.90
CA SER A 70 -5.77 9.53 -39.20
C SER A 70 -5.45 8.44 -40.22
N THR A 71 -6.35 7.46 -40.34
CA THR A 71 -6.53 6.70 -41.58
C THR A 71 -7.87 7.12 -42.15
N GLU A 72 -7.84 8.04 -43.13
CA GLU A 72 -8.96 8.21 -44.04
C GLU A 72 -8.49 7.78 -45.43
N ALA A 73 -9.01 6.63 -45.84
CA ALA A 73 -8.92 6.14 -47.20
C ALA A 73 -9.94 6.92 -48.05
N SER A 74 -9.46 7.69 -49.02
CA SER A 74 -10.17 7.93 -50.27
C SER A 74 -9.45 7.10 -51.34
N SER A 75 -9.95 5.91 -51.64
CA SER A 75 -10.96 5.65 -52.67
C SER A 75 -10.52 6.06 -54.09
N VAL A 76 -10.01 5.04 -54.80
CA VAL A 76 -10.45 4.56 -56.13
C VAL A 76 -10.49 5.50 -57.35
N ALA A 77 -10.02 4.93 -58.48
CA ALA A 77 -10.25 5.28 -59.89
C ALA A 77 -9.46 6.49 -60.42
N LYS A 78 -8.71 6.42 -61.52
CA LYS A 78 -8.67 5.50 -62.66
C LYS A 78 -7.30 5.64 -63.35
#